data_AF-A0AAW2KR62-F1
#
_entry.id   AF-A0AAW2KR62-F1
#
_cell.length_a   1.000
_cell.length_b   1.000
_cell.length_c   1.000
_cell.angle_alpha   90.00
_cell.angle_beta   90.00
_cell.angle_gamma   90.00
#
_symmetry.space_group_name_H-M   'P 1'
#
loop_
_entity.id
_entity.type
_entity.pdbx_description
1 polymer ?
#
loop_
_entity_poly.entity_id
_entity_poly.type
_entity_poly.pdbx_seq_one_letter_code
_entity_poly.pdbx_strand_id
1 'polypeptide(L)'
;MGSIWKMLGISGLVFTVLFFSLVCSSVRADVSYDDKAFVINGKRRILVSGSIHYPRSTPEMWPDLIQKAKDGGLDVIQTYVFWNGHEPSPGK
;
A
#
# COMPACT_ATOMS: atom_id res chain seq x y z
N MET A 1 3.31 32.54 -39.92
CA MET A 1 4.32 31.89 -39.03
C MET A 1 3.77 31.48 -37.65
N GLY A 2 2.73 32.13 -37.10
CA GLY A 2 2.26 31.86 -35.73
C GLY A 2 1.38 30.62 -35.49
N SER A 3 0.85 29.94 -36.52
CA SER A 3 -0.03 28.76 -36.31
C SER A 3 0.74 27.44 -36.11
N ILE A 4 1.96 27.32 -36.67
CA ILE A 4 2.81 26.13 -36.56
C ILE A 4 3.28 25.91 -35.11
N TRP A 5 3.61 27.00 -34.39
CA TRP A 5 4.01 26.95 -32.98
C TRP A 5 2.87 26.55 -32.04
N LYS A 6 1.61 26.89 -32.38
CA LYS A 6 0.43 26.42 -31.63
C LYS A 6 0.20 24.91 -31.83
N MET A 7 0.41 24.41 -33.05
CA MET A 7 0.24 22.99 -33.37
C MET A 7 1.29 22.10 -32.70
N LEU A 8 2.55 22.56 -32.64
CA LEU A 8 3.64 21.89 -31.93
C LEU A 8 3.37 21.82 -30.41
N GLY A 9 2.82 22.88 -29.81
CA GLY A 9 2.45 22.90 -28.39
C GLY A 9 1.28 21.96 -28.04
N ILE A 10 0.27 21.87 -28.91
CA ILE A 10 -0.86 20.96 -28.73
C ILE A 10 -0.42 19.50 -28.86
N SER A 11 0.46 19.19 -29.82
CA SER A 11 1.00 17.84 -29.98
C SER A 11 1.83 17.39 -28.76
N GLY A 12 2.65 18.29 -28.20
CA GLY A 12 3.40 18.03 -26.97
C GLY A 12 2.51 17.84 -25.73
N LEU A 13 1.43 18.63 -25.60
CA LEU A 13 0.46 18.48 -24.51
C LEU A 13 -0.28 17.13 -24.61
N VAL A 14 -0.74 16.76 -25.80
CA VAL A 14 -1.44 15.48 -26.05
C VAL A 14 -0.50 14.31 -25.76
N PHE A 15 0.76 14.38 -26.17
CA PHE A 15 1.76 13.35 -25.87
C PHE A 15 2.01 13.23 -24.36
N THR A 16 2.08 14.36 -23.65
CA THR A 16 2.27 14.39 -22.19
C THR A 16 1.06 13.81 -21.45
N VAL A 17 -0.16 14.13 -21.88
CA VAL A 17 -1.40 13.59 -21.29
C VAL A 17 -1.54 12.10 -21.56
N LEU A 18 -1.25 11.63 -22.77
CA LEU A 18 -1.27 10.21 -23.11
C LEU A 18 -0.20 9.43 -22.34
N PHE A 19 1.00 9.99 -22.19
CA PHE A 19 2.07 9.40 -21.39
C PHE A 19 1.69 9.33 -19.91
N PHE A 20 1.13 10.41 -19.35
CA PHE A 20 0.68 10.44 -17.95
C PHE A 20 -0.48 9.46 -17.70
N SER A 21 -1.40 9.32 -18.65
CA SER A 21 -2.49 8.35 -18.61
C SER A 21 -1.98 6.91 -18.67
N LEU A 22 -0.97 6.61 -19.51
CA LEU A 22 -0.31 5.30 -19.53
C LEU A 22 0.43 4.98 -18.23
N VAL A 23 1.00 6.00 -17.58
CA VAL A 23 1.74 5.84 -16.32
C VAL A 23 0.80 5.74 -15.11
N CYS A 24 -0.44 6.25 -15.23
CA CYS A 24 -1.52 6.04 -14.26
C CYS A 24 -2.02 4.59 -14.29
N SER A 25 -1.22 3.68 -13.74
CA SER A 25 -1.67 2.33 -13.41
C SER A 25 -2.71 2.40 -12.29
N SER A 26 -3.86 1.75 -12.46
CA SER A 26 -4.84 1.61 -11.39
C SER A 26 -4.25 0.77 -10.25
N VAL A 27 -4.22 1.30 -9.03
CA VAL A 27 -3.89 0.51 -7.84
C VAL A 27 -4.97 -0.55 -7.67
N ARG A 28 -4.59 -1.82 -7.80
CA ARG A 28 -5.47 -2.95 -7.52
C ARG A 28 -5.27 -3.33 -6.04
N ALA A 29 -6.38 -3.42 -5.31
CA ALA A 29 -6.42 -3.82 -3.90
C ALA A 29 -7.42 -4.97 -3.73
N ASP A 30 -7.29 -6.00 -4.57
CA ASP A 30 -8.13 -7.19 -4.55
C ASP A 30 -7.48 -8.25 -3.68
N VAL A 31 -8.27 -8.82 -2.75
CA VAL A 31 -7.87 -9.92 -1.87
C VAL A 31 -8.99 -10.95 -1.89
N SER A 32 -8.66 -12.16 -2.30
CA SER A 32 -9.54 -13.32 -2.26
C SER A 32 -8.75 -14.55 -1.79
N TYR A 33 -9.35 -15.73 -1.86
CA TYR A 33 -8.72 -17.00 -1.54
C TYR A 33 -9.34 -18.12 -2.37
N ASP A 34 -8.60 -19.22 -2.50
CA ASP A 34 -9.10 -20.46 -3.06
C ASP A 34 -8.71 -21.65 -2.17
N ASP A 35 -8.83 -22.87 -2.69
CA ASP A 35 -8.51 -24.11 -1.99
C ASP A 35 -7.03 -24.23 -1.59
N LYS A 36 -6.15 -23.37 -2.12
CA LYS A 36 -4.70 -23.47 -1.89
C LYS A 36 -4.10 -22.29 -1.14
N ALA A 37 -4.53 -21.05 -1.42
CA ALA A 37 -3.84 -19.87 -0.91
C ALA A 37 -4.71 -18.61 -0.93
N PHE A 38 -4.19 -17.57 -0.28
CA PHE A 38 -4.63 -16.21 -0.52
C PHE A 38 -4.25 -15.77 -1.93
N VAL A 39 -5.15 -15.07 -2.60
CA VAL A 39 -4.95 -14.46 -3.91
C VAL A 39 -4.95 -12.95 -3.72
N ILE A 40 -3.77 -12.33 -3.86
CA ILE A 40 -3.59 -10.88 -3.75
C ILE A 40 -3.31 -10.35 -5.14
N ASN A 41 -4.18 -9.48 -5.66
CA ASN A 41 -4.05 -8.90 -6.99
C ASN A 41 -3.86 -9.97 -8.10
N GLY A 42 -4.66 -11.03 -8.02
CA GLY A 42 -4.64 -12.15 -8.97
C GLY A 42 -3.44 -13.11 -8.82
N LYS A 43 -2.60 -12.97 -7.79
CA LYS A 43 -1.46 -13.86 -7.53
C LYS A 43 -1.63 -14.62 -6.23
N ARG A 44 -1.53 -15.96 -6.29
CA ARG A 44 -1.48 -16.82 -5.10
C ARG A 44 -0.23 -16.52 -4.27
N ARG A 45 -0.38 -16.40 -2.95
CA ARG A 45 0.70 -16.13 -2.00
C ARG A 45 0.55 -17.00 -0.76
N ILE A 46 1.64 -17.63 -0.34
CA ILE A 46 1.80 -18.12 1.03
C ILE A 46 2.36 -16.95 1.83
N LEU A 47 1.63 -16.50 2.84
CA LEU A 47 1.98 -15.32 3.61
C LEU A 47 2.69 -15.74 4.91
N VAL A 48 3.91 -15.26 5.12
CA VAL A 48 4.60 -15.39 6.40
C VAL A 48 4.29 -14.17 7.26
N SER A 49 3.61 -14.38 8.39
CA SER A 49 3.12 -13.30 9.26
C SER A 49 3.82 -13.29 10.62
N GLY A 50 4.06 -12.11 11.18
CA GLY A 50 4.57 -11.92 12.54
C GLY A 50 3.73 -10.93 13.33
N SER A 51 3.62 -11.15 14.65
CA SER A 51 2.84 -10.28 15.54
C SER A 51 3.67 -9.10 16.06
N ILE A 52 3.18 -7.87 15.85
CA ILE A 52 3.72 -6.66 16.47
C ILE A 52 2.55 -5.87 17.06
N HIS A 53 2.43 -5.85 18.38
CA HIS A 53 1.38 -5.11 19.08
C HIS A 53 1.82 -3.67 19.33
N TYR A 54 1.26 -2.71 18.59
CA TYR A 54 1.69 -1.31 18.61
C TYR A 54 1.75 -0.67 20.02
N PRO A 55 0.87 -0.97 21.02
CA PRO A 55 0.99 -0.36 22.35
C PRO A 55 2.13 -0.93 23.21
N ARG A 56 2.78 -2.01 22.75
CA ARG A 56 3.86 -2.68 23.50
C ARG A 56 5.27 -2.19 23.08
N SER A 57 5.32 -1.17 22.23
CA SER A 57 6.53 -0.46 21.82
C SER A 57 6.18 1.01 21.58
N THR A 58 7.18 1.89 21.61
CA THR A 58 6.93 3.31 21.37
C THR A 58 6.85 3.60 19.86
N PRO A 59 6.19 4.69 19.44
CA PRO A 59 6.14 5.08 18.02
C PRO A 59 7.50 5.19 17.34
N GLU A 60 8.53 5.60 18.08
CA GLU A 60 9.91 5.72 17.59
C GLU A 60 10.53 4.34 17.27
N MET A 61 10.08 3.29 17.95
CA MET A 61 10.55 1.91 17.71
C MET A 61 9.87 1.25 16.52
N TRP A 62 8.64 1.65 16.15
CA TRP A 62 7.85 0.94 15.14
C TRP A 62 8.55 0.79 13.78
N PRO A 63 9.20 1.84 13.21
CA PRO A 63 9.89 1.70 11.93
C PRO A 63 10.99 0.64 11.98
N ASP A 64 11.79 0.61 13.05
CA ASP A 64 12.87 -0.36 13.24
C ASP A 64 12.34 -1.78 13.44
N LEU A 65 11.26 -1.96 14.22
CA LEU A 65 10.61 -3.25 14.41
C LEU A 65 10.03 -3.81 13.09
N ILE A 66 9.36 -2.96 12.31
CA ILE A 66 8.80 -3.35 11.00
C ILE A 66 9.92 -3.64 10.01
N GLN A 67 11.01 -2.86 10.02
CA GLN A 67 12.15 -3.10 9.15
C GLN A 67 12.83 -4.43 9.48
N LYS A 68 13.08 -4.73 10.76
CA LYS A 68 13.62 -6.04 11.19
C LYS A 68 12.71 -7.20 10.85
N ALA A 69 11.39 -7.03 10.96
CA ALA A 69 10.41 -8.02 10.52
C ALA A 69 10.50 -8.30 9.01
N LYS A 70 10.62 -7.24 8.21
CA LYS A 70 10.81 -7.33 6.75
C LYS A 70 12.14 -8.00 6.39
N ASP A 71 13.23 -7.61 7.03
CA ASP A 71 14.55 -8.22 6.83
C ASP A 71 14.58 -9.69 7.28
N GLY A 72 13.75 -10.04 8.27
CA GLY A 72 13.48 -11.42 8.70
C GLY A 72 12.57 -12.22 7.76
N GLY A 73 12.12 -11.64 6.65
CA GLY A 73 11.35 -12.32 5.61
C GLY A 73 9.84 -12.36 5.84
N LEU A 74 9.29 -11.51 6.70
CA LEU A 74 7.83 -11.42 6.89
C LEU A 74 7.16 -10.68 5.71
N ASP A 75 6.06 -11.25 5.22
CA ASP A 75 5.17 -10.61 4.25
C ASP A 75 4.13 -9.70 4.95
N VAL A 76 3.73 -10.07 6.17
CA VAL A 76 2.59 -9.47 6.88
C VAL A 76 2.93 -9.19 8.35
N ILE A 77 2.46 -8.04 8.84
CA ILE A 77 2.38 -7.75 10.27
C ILE A 77 0.95 -7.99 10.75
N GLN A 78 0.79 -8.76 11.81
CA GLN A 78 -0.47 -8.95 12.51
C GLN A 78 -0.47 -8.17 13.83
N THR A 79 -1.58 -7.51 14.14
CA THR A 79 -1.77 -6.85 15.43
C THR A 79 -3.21 -6.95 15.91
N TYR A 80 -3.39 -7.10 17.22
CA TYR A 80 -4.67 -6.78 17.85
C TYR A 80 -4.88 -5.27 17.95
N VAL A 81 -6.15 -4.89 18.11
CA VAL A 81 -6.55 -3.55 18.57
C VAL A 81 -6.93 -3.67 20.05
N PHE A 82 -6.29 -2.87 20.89
CA PHE A 82 -6.47 -2.91 22.35
C PHE A 82 -7.59 -1.95 22.75
N TRP A 83 -8.85 -2.40 22.58
CA TRP A 83 -10.04 -1.56 22.77
C TRP A 83 -10.06 -0.85 24.12
N ASN A 84 -9.71 -1.53 25.21
CA ASN A 84 -9.66 -0.95 26.55
C ASN A 84 -8.70 0.25 26.70
N GLY A 85 -7.66 0.35 25.87
CA GLY A 85 -6.76 1.50 25.84
C GLY A 85 -7.27 2.62 24.93
N HIS A 86 -8.05 2.29 23.90
CA HIS A 86 -8.68 3.25 22.99
C HIS A 86 -10.01 3.79 23.50
N GLU A 87 -10.71 3.03 24.34
CA GLU A 87 -11.94 3.42 25.03
C GLU A 87 -11.88 3.01 26.51
N PRO A 88 -11.21 3.80 27.38
CA PRO A 88 -11.10 3.50 28.81
C PRO A 88 -12.43 3.61 29.58
N SER A 89 -13.41 4.31 29.02
CA SER A 89 -14.80 4.39 29.51
C SER A 89 -15.74 4.69 28.35
N PRO A 90 -17.04 4.33 28.43
CA PRO A 90 -17.96 4.47 27.30
C PRO A 90 -17.93 5.88 26.67
N GLY A 91 -17.58 5.95 25.38
CA GLY A 91 -17.51 7.17 24.59
C GLY A 91 -16.30 8.09 24.86
N LYS A 92 -15.23 7.59 25.50
CA LYS A 92 -14.01 8.36 25.80
C LYS A 92 -12.78 7.77 25.18
#